data_AF-A0A7W8QFL5-F1
#
_entry.id   AF-A0A7W8QFL5-F1
#
_cell.length_a   1.000
_cell.length_b   1.000
_cell.length_c   1.000
_cell.angle_alpha   90.00
_cell.angle_beta   90.00
_cell.angle_gamma   90.00
#
_symmetry.space_group_name_H-M   'P 1'
#
loop_
_entity.id
_entity.type
_entity.pdbx_description
1 polymer ?
#
loop_
_entity_poly.entity_id
_entity_poly.type
_entity_poly.pdbx_seq_one_letter_code
_entity_poly.pdbx_strand_id
1 'polypeptide(L)'
;MFKQRKRLPDAERTLQTKVTKAATESQRIATDKIAWTKGKLEDLQRTGLKPRDWRIFPGHCAPVMLMEDGQRVVKPMRYQCGMAGKPASYDVKYPGTYNARRDNLEGFWKPCFSQTHGILLVEVFYENVSRAKFEGTLLETDERDESVVLEFRPSNGELMHVACSWSR
;
A
#
# COMPACT_ATOMS: atom_id res chain seq x y z
N MET A 1 -16.50 10.24 -10.49
CA MET A 1 -17.70 9.38 -10.38
C MET A 1 -18.50 9.27 -11.68
N PHE A 2 -18.89 10.39 -12.32
CA PHE A 2 -19.74 10.41 -13.52
C PHE A 2 -19.24 9.54 -14.68
N LYS A 3 -17.94 9.58 -15.00
CA LYS A 3 -17.35 8.74 -16.05
C LYS A 3 -17.61 7.24 -15.85
N GLN A 4 -17.52 6.75 -14.60
CA GLN A 4 -17.73 5.32 -14.32
C GLN A 4 -19.22 4.97 -14.29
N ARG A 5 -20.09 5.88 -13.81
CA ARG A 5 -21.55 5.72 -13.86
C ARG A 5 -22.11 5.66 -15.27
N LYS A 6 -21.42 6.25 -16.26
CA LYS A 6 -21.73 6.05 -17.69
C LYS A 6 -21.14 4.74 -18.23
N ARG A 7 -19.87 4.46 -17.90
CA ARG A 7 -19.14 3.27 -18.35
C ARG A 7 -19.84 1.95 -17.99
N LEU A 8 -20.42 1.86 -16.80
CA LEU A 8 -21.03 0.62 -16.31
C LEU A 8 -22.27 0.21 -17.15
N PRO A 9 -23.32 1.05 -17.31
CA PRO A 9 -24.46 0.73 -18.18
C PRO A 9 -24.09 0.47 -19.65
N ASP A 10 -23.10 1.20 -20.19
CA ASP A 10 -22.65 0.98 -21.57
C ASP A 10 -22.02 -0.42 -21.74
N ALA A 11 -21.23 -0.86 -20.74
CA ALA A 11 -20.68 -2.21 -20.70
C ALA A 11 -21.78 -3.27 -20.55
N GLU A 12 -22.74 -3.05 -19.65
CA GLU A 12 -23.88 -3.96 -19.44
C GLU A 12 -24.74 -4.12 -20.70
N ARG A 13 -25.02 -3.02 -21.41
CA ARG A 13 -25.76 -3.08 -22.69
C ARG A 13 -25.01 -3.87 -23.74
N THR A 14 -23.68 -3.74 -23.79
CA THR A 14 -22.84 -4.53 -24.71
C THR A 14 -22.87 -6.00 -24.35
N LEU A 15 -22.83 -6.34 -23.07
CA LEU A 15 -22.90 -7.73 -22.60
C LEU A 15 -24.25 -8.39 -22.86
N GLN A 16 -25.36 -7.61 -22.86
CA GLN A 16 -26.68 -8.11 -23.24
C GLN A 16 -26.77 -8.54 -24.71
N THR A 17 -26.02 -7.91 -25.60
CA THR A 17 -26.01 -8.26 -27.03
C THR A 17 -24.95 -9.31 -27.35
N LYS A 18 -23.74 -9.18 -26.78
CA LYS A 18 -22.65 -10.13 -26.96
C LYS A 18 -21.69 -10.10 -25.78
N VAL A 19 -21.47 -11.26 -25.17
CA VAL A 19 -20.43 -11.45 -24.17
C VAL A 19 -19.06 -11.29 -24.84
N THR A 20 -18.29 -10.30 -24.37
CA THR A 20 -16.92 -10.07 -24.82
C THR A 20 -16.02 -9.83 -23.62
N LYS A 21 -14.74 -10.24 -23.72
CA LYS A 21 -13.73 -9.99 -22.68
C LYS A 21 -13.60 -8.50 -22.36
N ALA A 22 -13.63 -7.65 -23.39
CA ALA A 22 -13.53 -6.21 -23.24
C ALA A 22 -14.71 -5.59 -22.46
N ALA A 23 -15.95 -5.98 -22.79
CA ALA A 23 -17.13 -5.47 -22.08
C ALA A 23 -17.20 -6.00 -20.64
N THR A 24 -16.85 -7.27 -20.42
CA THR A 24 -16.77 -7.89 -19.09
C THR A 24 -15.77 -7.14 -18.20
N GLU A 25 -14.58 -6.88 -18.73
CA GLU A 25 -13.54 -6.13 -18.01
C GLU A 25 -13.93 -4.67 -17.77
N SER A 26 -14.64 -4.06 -18.73
CA SER A 26 -15.16 -2.69 -18.58
C SER A 26 -16.20 -2.58 -17.47
N GLN A 27 -17.14 -3.53 -17.41
CA GLN A 27 -18.15 -3.63 -16.34
C GLN A 27 -17.47 -3.78 -14.98
N ARG A 28 -16.49 -4.68 -14.88
CA ARG A 28 -15.71 -4.93 -13.66
C ARG A 28 -14.99 -3.67 -13.18
N ILE A 29 -14.17 -3.05 -14.03
CA ILE A 29 -13.41 -1.84 -13.65
C ILE A 29 -14.35 -0.71 -13.23
N ALA A 30 -15.47 -0.52 -13.94
CA ALA A 30 -16.42 0.52 -13.60
C ALA A 30 -17.07 0.25 -12.23
N THR A 31 -17.49 -0.99 -11.97
CA THR A 31 -18.05 -1.43 -10.69
C THR A 31 -17.06 -1.19 -9.54
N ASP A 32 -15.82 -1.70 -9.67
CA ASP A 32 -14.77 -1.56 -8.67
C ASP A 32 -14.48 -0.09 -8.36
N LYS A 33 -14.35 0.75 -9.40
CA LYS A 33 -14.08 2.18 -9.23
C LYS A 33 -15.25 2.95 -8.62
N ILE A 34 -16.49 2.57 -8.92
CA ILE A 34 -17.69 3.17 -8.29
C ILE A 34 -17.70 2.82 -6.80
N ALA A 35 -17.52 1.54 -6.45
CA ALA A 35 -17.48 1.08 -5.07
C ALA A 35 -16.37 1.80 -4.29
N TRP A 36 -15.15 1.86 -4.85
CA TRP A 36 -14.03 2.59 -4.24
C TRP A 36 -14.33 4.07 -4.02
N THR A 37 -14.88 4.76 -5.02
CA THR A 37 -15.20 6.20 -4.91
C THR A 37 -16.28 6.45 -3.87
N LYS A 38 -17.31 5.59 -3.79
CA LYS A 38 -18.35 5.68 -2.77
C LYS A 38 -17.78 5.48 -1.37
N GLY A 39 -16.95 4.45 -1.18
CA GLY A 39 -16.28 4.21 0.10
C GLY A 39 -15.40 5.38 0.54
N LYS A 40 -14.73 6.07 -0.40
CA LYS A 40 -13.98 7.30 -0.10
C LYS A 40 -14.89 8.46 0.34
N LEU A 41 -16.05 8.61 -0.29
CA LEU A 41 -17.02 9.63 0.12
C LEU A 41 -17.57 9.33 1.51
N GLU A 42 -17.90 8.07 1.80
CA GLU A 42 -18.33 7.63 3.13
C GLU A 42 -17.24 7.88 4.18
N ASP A 43 -15.97 7.62 3.85
CA ASP A 43 -14.85 7.93 4.75
C ASP A 43 -14.72 9.43 5.05
N LEU A 44 -14.95 10.31 4.07
CA LEU A 44 -14.92 11.77 4.27
C LEU A 44 -16.06 12.28 5.16
N GLN A 45 -17.20 11.59 5.15
CA GLN A 45 -18.39 11.97 5.94
C GLN A 45 -18.40 11.31 7.34
N ARG A 46 -17.50 10.37 7.58
CA ARG A 46 -17.45 9.58 8.80
C ARG A 46 -16.85 10.37 9.97
N THR A 47 -17.45 10.24 11.14
CA THR A 47 -17.04 10.95 12.36
C THR A 47 -16.23 10.10 13.35
N GLY A 48 -16.35 8.77 13.30
CA GLY A 48 -15.65 7.84 14.19
C GLY A 48 -14.60 7.01 13.47
N LEU A 49 -13.48 6.71 14.13
CA LEU A 49 -12.40 5.88 13.57
C LEU A 49 -12.84 4.42 13.36
N LYS A 50 -12.26 3.77 12.35
CA LYS A 50 -12.38 2.34 12.08
C LYS A 50 -11.03 1.66 12.32
N PRO A 51 -10.98 0.35 12.62
CA PRO A 51 -9.73 -0.38 12.80
C PRO A 51 -8.72 -0.21 11.65
N ARG A 52 -9.20 -0.09 10.40
CA ARG A 52 -8.36 0.13 9.22
C ARG A 52 -7.62 1.48 9.20
N ASP A 53 -8.09 2.47 9.96
CA ASP A 53 -7.47 3.81 9.99
C ASP A 53 -6.14 3.81 10.75
N TRP A 54 -5.90 2.77 11.57
CA TRP A 54 -4.62 2.55 12.24
C TRP A 54 -3.55 1.94 11.31
N ARG A 55 -3.91 1.60 10.07
CA ARG A 55 -2.95 1.07 9.10
C ARG A 55 -2.11 2.20 8.50
N ILE A 56 -0.80 1.95 8.44
CA ILE A 56 0.17 2.85 7.82
C ILE A 56 0.28 2.49 6.33
N PHE A 57 0.02 3.47 5.47
CA PHE A 57 0.17 3.33 4.02
C PHE A 57 1.24 4.28 3.49
N PRO A 58 1.84 4.00 2.31
CA PRO A 58 2.83 4.89 1.72
C PRO A 58 2.36 6.35 1.67
N GLY A 59 3.21 7.25 2.17
CA GLY A 59 2.92 8.68 2.29
C GLY A 59 2.23 9.12 3.59
N HIS A 60 1.77 8.20 4.44
CA HIS A 60 1.29 8.51 5.79
C HIS A 60 2.46 8.83 6.74
N CYS A 61 2.18 9.33 7.95
CA CYS A 61 3.15 9.35 9.03
C CYS A 61 3.22 8.00 9.75
N ALA A 62 4.40 7.62 10.21
CA ALA A 62 4.67 6.42 10.96
C ALA A 62 5.63 6.72 12.14
N PRO A 63 5.53 5.99 13.26
CA PRO A 63 6.41 6.19 14.41
C PRO A 63 7.78 5.55 14.15
N VAL A 64 8.80 6.40 14.01
CA VAL A 64 10.18 5.95 13.80
C VAL A 64 11.01 6.34 15.01
N MET A 65 11.64 5.35 15.63
CA MET A 65 12.62 5.54 16.69
C MET A 65 14.00 5.80 16.09
N LEU A 66 14.64 6.86 16.56
CA LEU A 66 15.98 7.32 16.18
C LEU A 66 16.89 7.40 17.41
N MET A 67 18.20 7.49 17.17
CA MET A 67 19.18 7.90 18.18
C MET A 67 19.56 9.37 17.95
N GLU A 68 19.30 10.23 18.94
CA GLU A 68 19.68 11.64 18.96
C GLU A 68 20.40 11.94 20.28
N ASP A 69 21.60 12.49 20.22
CA ASP A 69 22.43 12.83 21.39
C ASP A 69 22.57 11.68 22.42
N GLY A 70 22.68 10.45 21.92
CA GLY A 70 22.79 9.24 22.74
C GLY A 70 21.46 8.76 23.35
N GLN A 71 20.33 9.38 23.01
CA GLN A 71 19.01 9.02 23.51
C GLN A 71 18.10 8.49 22.40
N ARG A 72 17.16 7.61 22.78
CA ARG A 72 16.12 7.11 21.88
C ARG A 72 14.98 8.12 21.81
N VAL A 73 14.67 8.60 20.60
CA VAL A 73 13.58 9.55 20.35
C VAL A 73 12.65 8.98 19.30
N VAL A 74 11.34 8.98 19.56
CA VAL A 74 10.32 8.56 18.59
C VAL A 74 9.77 9.80 17.89
N LYS A 75 9.82 9.81 16.56
CA LYS A 75 9.31 10.90 15.73
C LYS A 75 8.26 10.38 14.73
N PRO A 76 7.18 11.15 14.48
CA PRO A 76 6.32 10.88 13.34
C PRO A 76 7.08 11.25 12.06
N MET A 77 7.36 10.26 11.22
CA MET A 77 8.06 10.46 9.95
C MET A 77 7.22 9.93 8.79
N ARG A 78 7.34 10.53 7.61
CA ARG A 78 6.61 10.07 6.43
C ARG A 78 7.09 8.66 6.02
N TYR A 79 6.17 7.71 5.96
CA TYR A 79 6.37 6.35 5.45
C TYR A 79 6.42 6.35 3.93
N GLN A 80 7.45 6.98 3.39
CA GLN A 80 7.88 6.99 2.00
C GLN A 80 9.06 7.94 1.97
N CYS A 81 10.27 7.41 1.80
CA CYS A 81 11.48 8.22 1.92
C CYS A 81 11.65 9.10 0.69
N GLY A 82 11.46 10.41 0.89
CA GLY A 82 11.86 11.44 -0.07
C GLY A 82 13.33 11.79 0.19
N MET A 83 14.22 11.42 -0.72
CA MET A 83 15.64 11.73 -0.57
C MET A 83 15.87 13.24 -0.64
N ALA A 84 16.59 13.78 0.33
CA ALA A 84 16.93 15.20 0.37
C ALA A 84 17.59 15.65 -0.95
N GLY A 85 17.18 16.82 -1.45
CA GLY A 85 17.64 17.36 -2.73
C GLY A 85 16.98 16.75 -3.98
N LYS A 86 16.05 15.79 -3.85
CA LYS A 86 15.20 15.36 -4.97
C LYS A 86 13.95 16.24 -5.09
N PRO A 87 13.45 16.50 -6.31
CA PRO A 87 12.23 17.30 -6.50
C PRO A 87 11.00 16.53 -6.02
N ALA A 88 9.92 17.23 -5.64
CA ALA A 88 8.68 16.60 -5.18
C ALA A 88 8.06 15.63 -6.22
N SER A 89 8.31 15.85 -7.51
CA SER A 89 7.87 14.96 -8.59
C SER A 89 8.48 13.54 -8.51
N TYR A 90 9.57 13.36 -7.77
CA TYR A 90 10.22 12.07 -7.58
C TYR A 90 9.31 11.08 -6.86
N ASP A 91 8.51 11.53 -5.88
CA ASP A 91 7.61 10.64 -5.12
C ASP A 91 6.51 10.06 -6.00
N VAL A 92 6.09 10.81 -7.01
CA VAL A 92 5.10 10.36 -8.00
C VAL A 92 5.75 9.43 -9.02
N LYS A 93 6.99 9.75 -9.45
CA LYS A 93 7.73 8.95 -10.42
C LYS A 93 8.20 7.61 -9.84
N TYR A 94 8.51 7.59 -8.54
CA TYR A 94 9.01 6.42 -7.82
C TYR A 94 8.18 6.20 -6.54
N PRO A 95 6.95 5.69 -6.67
CA PRO A 95 6.04 5.53 -5.53
C PRO A 95 6.48 4.40 -4.57
N GLY A 96 7.50 3.62 -4.92
CA GLY A 96 8.02 2.48 -4.15
C GLY A 96 9.03 2.83 -3.06
N THR A 97 9.35 4.11 -2.83
CA THR A 97 10.40 4.52 -1.87
C THR A 97 10.01 4.36 -0.40
N TYR A 98 8.95 3.61 -0.09
CA TYR A 98 8.62 3.16 1.27
C TYR A 98 9.35 1.86 1.66
N ASN A 99 9.89 1.12 0.68
CA ASN A 99 10.71 -0.08 0.91
C ASN A 99 12.07 0.03 0.21
N ALA A 100 13.12 -0.44 0.86
CA ALA A 100 14.47 -0.51 0.31
C ALA A 100 14.93 -1.97 0.23
N ARG A 101 15.27 -2.45 -0.98
CA ARG A 101 15.80 -3.81 -1.11
C ARG A 101 17.21 -3.88 -0.53
N ARG A 102 17.44 -4.84 0.37
CA ARG A 102 18.72 -5.06 1.05
C ARG A 102 19.89 -5.24 0.09
N ASP A 103 19.66 -5.89 -1.05
CA ASP A 103 20.66 -6.17 -2.07
C ASP A 103 21.01 -4.96 -2.97
N ASN A 104 20.40 -3.79 -2.75
CA ASN A 104 20.62 -2.59 -3.57
C ASN A 104 20.66 -1.29 -2.74
N LEU A 105 21.21 -1.35 -1.51
CA LEU A 105 21.29 -0.18 -0.62
C LEU A 105 22.39 0.82 -1.03
N GLU A 106 23.42 0.37 -1.75
CA GLU A 106 24.53 1.24 -2.17
C GLU A 106 24.24 2.05 -3.46
N GLY A 107 23.08 1.83 -4.07
CA GLY A 107 22.60 2.58 -5.24
C GLY A 107 21.85 3.86 -4.83
N PHE A 108 20.54 3.87 -5.08
CA PHE A 108 19.68 5.02 -4.78
C PHE A 108 19.73 5.45 -3.30
N TRP A 109 19.89 4.50 -2.38
CA TRP A 109 19.86 4.71 -0.93
C TRP A 109 21.20 5.15 -0.33
N LYS A 110 22.27 5.20 -1.12
CA LYS A 110 23.63 5.53 -0.67
C LYS A 110 23.76 6.76 0.24
N PRO A 111 23.03 7.87 0.01
CA PRO A 111 23.15 9.04 0.89
C PRO A 111 22.60 8.84 2.30
N CYS A 112 21.75 7.82 2.53
CA CYS A 112 21.17 7.53 3.84
C CYS A 112 21.68 6.19 4.42
N PHE A 113 22.04 5.23 3.55
CA PHE A 113 22.57 3.96 3.98
C PHE A 113 23.89 4.15 4.73
N SER A 114 24.02 3.46 5.87
CA SER A 114 25.13 3.58 6.82
C SER A 114 25.30 4.95 7.49
N GLN A 115 24.35 5.88 7.32
CA GLN A 115 24.44 7.26 7.84
C GLN A 115 23.26 7.61 8.73
N THR A 116 22.04 7.32 8.28
CA THR A 116 20.80 7.71 8.95
C THR A 116 19.88 6.51 9.10
N HIS A 117 20.00 5.87 10.26
CA HIS A 117 19.23 4.68 10.62
C HIS A 117 18.08 5.02 11.57
N GLY A 118 17.02 4.23 11.49
CA GLY A 118 15.91 4.24 12.42
C GLY A 118 15.29 2.87 12.55
N ILE A 119 14.34 2.78 13.48
CA ILE A 119 13.50 1.60 13.69
C ILE A 119 12.05 2.05 13.61
N LEU A 120 11.34 1.56 12.59
CA LEU A 120 9.89 1.69 12.52
C LEU A 120 9.26 0.73 13.53
N LEU A 121 8.39 1.27 14.40
CA LEU A 121 7.70 0.53 15.45
C LEU A 121 6.28 0.22 15.03
N VAL A 122 5.95 -1.06 14.85
CA VAL A 122 4.59 -1.48 14.44
C VAL A 122 4.18 -2.72 15.19
N GLU A 123 2.88 -2.90 15.42
CA GLU A 123 2.37 -4.12 16.04
C GLU A 123 2.29 -5.27 15.03
N VAL A 124 1.93 -4.96 13.78
CA VAL A 124 1.66 -5.93 12.74
C VAL A 124 2.11 -5.45 11.38
N PHE A 125 2.42 -6.41 10.51
CA PHE A 125 2.64 -6.21 9.08
C PHE A 125 1.55 -6.94 8.30
N TYR A 126 1.14 -6.40 7.16
CA TYR A 126 0.16 -7.02 6.28
C TYR A 126 0.75 -7.30 4.90
N GLU A 127 0.42 -8.46 4.34
CA GLU A 127 0.80 -8.82 2.97
C GLU A 127 -0.42 -9.23 2.17
N ASN A 128 -0.52 -8.75 0.92
CA ASN A 128 -1.51 -9.26 -0.02
C ASN A 128 -0.87 -10.44 -0.75
N VAL A 129 -1.40 -11.63 -0.53
CA VAL A 129 -1.02 -12.83 -1.27
C VAL A 129 -2.15 -13.24 -2.18
N SER A 130 -1.81 -14.03 -3.18
CA SER A 130 -2.80 -14.66 -4.03
C SER A 130 -3.45 -15.83 -3.28
N ARG A 131 -4.75 -16.04 -3.47
CA ARG A 131 -5.51 -17.10 -2.79
C ARG A 131 -4.95 -18.45 -3.18
N ALA A 132 -4.67 -18.67 -4.46
CA ALA A 132 -4.09 -19.92 -4.95
C ALA A 132 -2.75 -20.21 -4.27
N LYS A 133 -1.88 -19.20 -4.12
CA LYS A 133 -0.61 -19.35 -3.39
C LYS A 133 -0.82 -19.66 -1.91
N PHE A 134 -1.82 -19.03 -1.28
CA PHE A 134 -2.15 -19.27 0.12
C PHE A 134 -2.70 -20.69 0.36
N GLU A 135 -3.56 -21.17 -0.53
CA GLU A 135 -4.21 -22.49 -0.45
C GLU A 135 -3.34 -23.61 -1.04
N GLY A 136 -2.24 -23.27 -1.71
CA GLY A 136 -1.34 -24.23 -2.36
C GLY A 136 -1.95 -24.87 -3.61
N THR A 137 -2.92 -24.22 -4.24
CA THR A 137 -3.64 -24.72 -5.41
C THR A 137 -3.07 -24.14 -6.70
N LEU A 138 -3.21 -24.89 -7.81
CA LEU A 138 -2.92 -24.40 -9.15
C LEU A 138 -4.18 -23.70 -9.68
N LEU A 139 -4.01 -22.51 -10.27
CA LEU A 139 -5.08 -21.89 -11.05
C LEU A 139 -5.21 -22.63 -12.38
N GLU A 140 -6.44 -22.95 -12.78
CA GLU A 140 -6.67 -23.35 -14.16
C GLU A 140 -6.43 -22.16 -15.11
N THR A 141 -6.11 -22.46 -16.37
CA THR A 141 -5.99 -21.42 -17.41
C THR A 141 -7.32 -20.68 -17.54
N ASP A 142 -7.30 -19.37 -17.28
CA ASP A 142 -8.45 -18.45 -17.21
C ASP A 142 -9.19 -18.33 -15.85
N GLU A 143 -8.76 -19.04 -14.80
CA GLU A 143 -9.25 -18.74 -13.45
C GLU A 143 -8.60 -17.48 -12.87
N ARG A 144 -9.43 -16.61 -12.30
CA ARG A 144 -8.98 -15.37 -11.67
C ARG A 144 -8.52 -15.64 -10.24
N ASP A 145 -7.26 -15.37 -9.96
CA ASP A 145 -6.75 -15.42 -8.60
C ASP A 145 -7.37 -14.30 -7.73
N GLU A 146 -7.86 -14.67 -6.57
CA GLU A 146 -8.33 -13.72 -5.55
C GLU A 146 -7.15 -13.25 -4.68
N SER A 147 -7.26 -12.07 -4.07
CA SER A 147 -6.25 -11.62 -3.12
C SER A 147 -6.72 -11.83 -1.69
N VAL A 148 -5.88 -12.44 -0.87
CA VAL A 148 -6.06 -12.60 0.57
C VAL A 148 -5.06 -11.70 1.28
N VAL A 149 -5.51 -11.02 2.34
CA VAL A 149 -4.64 -10.19 3.18
C VAL A 149 -4.23 -11.00 4.41
N LEU A 150 -2.94 -11.29 4.53
CA LEU A 150 -2.35 -11.91 5.71
C LEU A 150 -1.94 -10.85 6.72
N GLU A 151 -2.15 -11.12 8.01
CA GLU A 151 -1.64 -10.32 9.13
C GLU A 151 -0.52 -11.10 9.82
N PHE A 152 0.63 -10.46 9.99
CA PHE A 152 1.78 -11.00 10.70
C PHE A 152 1.96 -10.24 12.01
N ARG A 153 1.88 -10.96 13.13
CA ARG A 153 2.05 -10.43 14.48
C ARG A 153 3.17 -11.21 15.21
N PRO A 154 4.09 -10.53 15.90
CA PRO A 154 5.05 -11.21 16.77
C PRO A 154 4.34 -12.09 17.82
N SER A 155 4.77 -13.35 17.97
CA SER A 155 4.14 -14.30 18.91
C SER A 155 4.39 -13.95 20.38
N ASN A 156 5.41 -13.14 20.66
CA ASN A 156 5.76 -12.68 22.00
C ASN A 156 4.92 -11.46 22.45
N GLY A 157 4.05 -10.92 21.60
CA GLY A 157 3.21 -9.75 21.91
C GLY A 157 3.96 -8.42 21.94
N GLU A 158 5.25 -8.40 21.62
CA GLU A 158 6.05 -7.17 21.54
C GLU A 158 5.84 -6.45 20.20
N LEU A 159 6.27 -5.19 20.15
CA LEU A 159 6.33 -4.45 18.89
C LEU A 159 7.32 -5.10 17.92
N MET A 160 6.94 -5.15 16.66
CA MET A 160 7.85 -5.45 15.57
C MET A 160 8.78 -4.25 15.32
N HIS A 161 10.08 -4.51 15.40
CA HIS A 161 11.14 -3.54 15.11
C HIS A 161 11.60 -3.69 13.66
N VAL A 162 11.15 -2.79 12.80
CA VAL A 162 11.48 -2.82 11.36
C VAL A 162 12.63 -1.85 11.09
N ALA A 163 13.76 -2.37 10.61
CA ALA A 163 14.90 -1.54 10.24
C ALA A 163 14.53 -0.57 9.11
N CYS A 164 14.84 0.71 9.27
CA CYS A 164 14.61 1.73 8.25
C CYS A 164 15.81 2.68 8.10
N SER A 165 15.89 3.28 6.91
CA SER A 165 16.74 4.43 6.64
C SER A 165 15.86 5.66 6.45
N TRP A 166 16.37 6.83 6.78
CA TRP A 166 15.63 8.08 6.64
C TRP A 166 16.50 9.20 6.05
N SER A 167 15.87 10.21 5.46
CA SER A 167 16.57 11.39 4.93
C SER A 167 16.26 12.61 5.81
N ARG A 168 17.29 13.42 6.11
CA ARG A 168 17.18 14.66 6.88
C ARG A 168 16.48 15.76 6.09
#